data_AF-A0A1G3GSR7-F1
#
_entry.id   AF-A0A1G3GSR7-F1
#
_cell.length_a   1.000
_cell.length_b   1.000
_cell.length_c   1.000
_cell.angle_alpha   90.00
_cell.angle_beta   90.00
_cell.angle_gamma   90.00
#
_symmetry.space_group_name_H-M   'P 1'
#
loop_
_entity.id
_entity.type
_entity.pdbx_description
1 polymer ?
#
loop_
_entity_poly.entity_id
_entity_poly.type
_entity_poly.pdbx_seq_one_letter_code
_entity_poly.pdbx_strand_id
1 'polypeptide(L)'
;MMRRASYHVTAIAVLVCFASFAAAEDIATFSDVQLIEETREAVGAQDAEAALDLLTEMQRRGTGIFAGAERSSCGEVIDLPEGITDWRFKGAARQAYITAAKTKALEAGTCACLFDGFSFDMFTSEVLGKSSVDLVNDDRAELEAYLKQHQRETEARYRDLETVCRSM
;
A
#
# COMPACT_ATOMS: atom_id res chain seq x y z
N MET A 1 40.48 59.56 -15.82
CA MET A 1 40.76 59.40 -17.26
C MET A 1 41.29 57.99 -17.49
N MET A 2 40.64 57.26 -18.40
CA MET A 2 40.90 55.87 -18.77
C MET A 2 42.29 55.67 -19.42
N ARG A 3 42.86 54.47 -19.24
CA ARG A 3 43.46 53.67 -20.33
C ARG A 3 43.71 52.23 -19.85
N ARG A 4 42.77 51.35 -20.17
CA ARG A 4 43.02 49.91 -20.34
C ARG A 4 43.11 49.66 -21.84
N ALA A 5 44.23 49.12 -22.29
CA ALA A 5 44.33 48.46 -23.59
C ALA A 5 45.48 47.46 -23.52
N SER A 6 45.15 46.18 -23.49
CA SER A 6 45.98 45.10 -24.03
C SER A 6 45.04 43.94 -24.40
N TYR A 7 44.86 43.73 -25.69
CA TYR A 7 44.22 42.55 -26.29
C TYR A 7 45.30 41.51 -26.57
N HIS A 8 45.08 40.24 -26.23
CA HIS A 8 45.65 39.07 -26.92
C HIS A 8 44.66 37.89 -26.72
N VAL A 9 43.88 37.52 -27.74
CA VAL A 9 44.12 36.47 -28.76
C VAL A 9 43.89 35.04 -28.23
N THR A 10 42.66 34.58 -28.49
CA THR A 10 42.25 33.29 -29.08
C THR A 10 42.61 31.95 -28.42
N ALA A 11 41.57 31.22 -28.00
CA ALA A 11 41.55 29.76 -28.03
C ALA A 11 40.22 29.31 -28.66
N ILE A 12 40.31 28.69 -29.84
CA ILE A 12 39.19 28.05 -30.52
C ILE A 12 38.94 26.72 -29.80
N ALA A 13 37.80 26.59 -29.12
CA ALA A 13 37.32 25.32 -28.62
C ALA A 13 36.49 24.65 -29.72
N VAL A 14 37.07 23.64 -30.37
CA VAL A 14 36.31 22.73 -31.24
C VAL A 14 35.40 21.90 -30.34
N LEU A 15 34.11 22.20 -30.39
CA LEU A 15 33.06 21.47 -29.69
C LEU A 15 32.82 20.16 -30.46
N VAL A 16 33.52 19.10 -30.06
CA VAL A 16 33.21 17.74 -30.49
C VAL A 16 31.93 17.34 -29.78
N CYS A 17 30.78 17.58 -30.42
CA CYS A 17 29.53 16.96 -30.02
C CYS A 17 29.65 15.45 -30.27
N PHE A 18 30.04 14.70 -29.25
CA PHE A 18 29.69 13.29 -29.18
C PHE A 18 28.17 13.23 -29.12
N ALA A 19 27.53 13.03 -30.27
CA ALA A 19 26.18 12.52 -30.33
C ALA A 19 26.23 11.10 -29.77
N SER A 20 26.17 10.96 -28.46
CA SER A 20 25.72 9.72 -27.84
C SER A 20 24.30 9.52 -28.35
N PHE A 21 24.16 8.68 -29.37
CA PHE A 21 22.88 8.08 -29.70
C PHE A 21 22.53 7.17 -28.52
N ALA A 22 22.02 7.76 -27.45
CA ALA A 22 21.24 7.02 -26.47
C ALA A 22 19.95 6.64 -27.20
N ALA A 23 19.98 5.51 -27.89
CA ALA A 23 18.77 4.74 -28.04
C ALA A 23 18.32 4.50 -26.60
N ALA A 24 17.27 5.21 -26.17
CA ALA A 24 16.59 4.89 -24.93
C ALA A 24 16.00 3.50 -25.17
N GLU A 25 16.80 2.47 -24.86
CA GLU A 25 16.32 1.11 -24.83
C GLU A 25 15.24 1.09 -23.76
N ASP A 26 14.01 0.81 -24.17
CA ASP A 26 12.88 0.87 -23.28
C ASP A 26 13.08 -0.20 -22.20
N ILE A 27 13.37 0.22 -20.97
CA ILE A 27 13.62 -0.64 -19.80
C ILE A 27 12.43 -1.62 -19.63
N ALA A 28 11.22 -1.25 -20.09
CA ALA A 28 10.06 -2.12 -20.10
C ALA A 28 10.22 -3.39 -20.99
N THR A 29 11.20 -3.41 -21.89
CA THR A 29 11.50 -4.56 -22.77
C THR A 29 12.52 -5.53 -22.17
N PHE A 30 13.21 -5.15 -21.09
CA PHE A 30 14.16 -6.05 -20.42
C PHE A 30 13.43 -7.25 -19.83
N SER A 31 14.06 -8.42 -19.85
CA SER A 31 13.62 -9.55 -19.02
C SER A 31 13.94 -9.29 -17.55
N ASP A 32 13.28 -9.98 -16.63
CA ASP A 32 13.51 -9.79 -15.19
C ASP A 32 14.95 -10.09 -14.76
N VAL A 33 15.61 -11.05 -15.43
CA VAL A 33 17.03 -11.36 -15.19
C VAL A 33 17.92 -10.20 -15.67
N GLN A 34 17.66 -9.67 -16.86
CA GLN A 34 18.40 -8.51 -17.37
C GLN A 34 18.23 -7.30 -16.46
N LEU A 35 17.00 -7.06 -15.99
CA LEU A 35 16.71 -5.95 -15.10
C LEU A 35 17.50 -6.00 -13.79
N ILE A 36 17.69 -7.19 -13.22
CA ILE A 36 18.50 -7.38 -12.00
C ILE A 36 19.99 -7.16 -12.27
N GLU A 37 20.52 -7.70 -13.37
CA GLU A 37 21.94 -7.55 -13.72
C GLU A 37 22.30 -6.10 -14.05
N GLU A 38 21.49 -5.43 -14.89
CA GLU A 38 21.68 -4.00 -15.22
C GLU A 38 21.57 -3.12 -13.98
N THR A 39 20.67 -3.44 -13.04
CA THR A 39 20.58 -2.72 -11.76
C THR A 39 21.87 -2.87 -10.95
N ARG A 40 22.45 -4.07 -10.91
CA ARG A 40 23.73 -4.32 -10.23
C ARG A 40 24.85 -3.50 -10.87
N GLU A 41 24.89 -3.45 -12.21
CA GLU A 41 25.90 -2.68 -12.95
C GLU A 41 25.77 -1.18 -12.70
N ALA A 42 24.55 -0.62 -12.78
CA ALA A 42 24.29 0.79 -12.50
C ALA A 42 24.67 1.19 -11.07
N VAL A 43 24.30 0.36 -10.08
CA VAL A 43 24.70 0.58 -8.67
C VAL A 43 26.22 0.49 -8.50
N GLY A 44 26.88 -0.48 -9.15
CA GLY A 44 28.33 -0.63 -9.12
C GLY A 44 29.08 0.55 -9.74
N ALA A 45 28.51 1.12 -10.81
CA ALA A 45 29.00 2.32 -11.48
C ALA A 45 28.67 3.62 -10.73
N GLN A 46 27.89 3.54 -9.65
CA GLN A 46 27.33 4.70 -8.92
C GLN A 46 26.50 5.64 -9.81
N ASP A 47 25.85 5.07 -10.82
CA ASP A 47 24.90 5.80 -11.69
C ASP A 47 23.54 5.84 -11.00
N ALA A 48 23.28 6.94 -10.29
CA ALA A 48 22.08 7.10 -9.49
C ALA A 48 20.79 7.21 -10.34
N GLU A 49 20.88 7.76 -11.56
CA GLU A 49 19.73 7.94 -12.44
C GLU A 49 19.33 6.60 -13.05
N ALA A 50 20.28 5.89 -13.65
CA ALA A 50 20.04 4.56 -14.20
C ALA A 50 19.60 3.56 -13.12
N ALA A 51 20.24 3.58 -11.94
CA ALA A 51 19.86 2.69 -10.85
C ALA A 51 18.43 2.97 -10.35
N LEU A 52 17.99 4.24 -10.30
CA LEU A 52 16.64 4.58 -9.88
C LEU A 52 15.59 4.10 -10.88
N ASP A 53 15.82 4.29 -12.18
CA ASP A 53 14.89 3.86 -13.22
C ASP A 53 14.74 2.34 -13.25
N LEU A 54 15.86 1.61 -13.15
CA LEU A 54 15.88 0.15 -13.11
C LEU A 54 15.21 -0.40 -11.84
N LEU A 55 15.50 0.18 -10.66
CA LEU A 55 14.85 -0.21 -9.40
C LEU A 55 13.34 0.09 -9.42
N THR A 56 12.93 1.18 -10.06
CA THR A 56 11.51 1.54 -10.22
C THR A 56 10.79 0.52 -11.10
N GLU A 57 11.41 0.08 -12.19
CA GLU A 57 10.84 -0.98 -13.02
C GLU A 57 10.80 -2.32 -12.27
N MET A 58 11.83 -2.63 -11.46
CA MET A 58 11.82 -3.84 -10.63
C MET A 58 10.69 -3.81 -9.60
N GLN A 59 10.43 -2.64 -9.02
CA GLN A 59 9.30 -2.43 -8.12
C GLN A 59 7.96 -2.58 -8.85
N ARG A 60 7.81 -2.00 -10.05
CA ARG A 60 6.59 -2.10 -10.87
C ARG A 60 6.25 -3.55 -11.23
N ARG A 61 7.27 -4.39 -11.47
CA ARG A 61 7.10 -5.82 -11.76
C ARG A 61 7.09 -6.72 -10.54
N GLY A 62 7.43 -6.20 -9.36
CA GLY A 62 7.62 -7.01 -8.16
C GLY A 62 8.70 -8.07 -8.33
N THR A 63 9.88 -7.71 -8.83
CA THR A 63 11.00 -8.63 -9.05
C THR A 63 12.25 -8.26 -8.23
N GLY A 64 13.21 -9.18 -8.13
CA GLY A 64 14.43 -9.04 -7.33
C GLY A 64 14.14 -8.73 -5.85
N ILE A 65 14.68 -7.61 -5.33
CA ILE A 65 14.44 -7.19 -3.93
C ILE A 65 12.99 -6.81 -3.65
N PHE A 66 12.20 -6.55 -4.69
CA PHE A 66 10.77 -6.25 -4.60
C PHE A 66 9.90 -7.49 -4.87
N ALA A 67 10.51 -8.67 -5.04
CA ALA A 67 9.76 -9.92 -5.11
C ALA A 67 8.99 -10.15 -3.80
N GLY A 68 7.67 -10.31 -3.92
CA GLY A 68 6.77 -10.37 -2.76
C GLY A 68 6.47 -9.02 -2.10
N ALA A 69 6.84 -7.90 -2.73
CA ALA A 69 6.44 -6.55 -2.28
C ALA A 69 4.96 -6.25 -2.59
N GLU A 70 4.33 -7.01 -3.49
CA GLU A 70 2.92 -7.34 -3.31
C GLU A 70 2.79 -8.28 -2.10
N ARG A 71 2.98 -7.72 -0.90
CA ARG A 71 2.04 -8.10 0.15
C ARG A 71 0.70 -7.76 -0.46
N SER A 72 -0.17 -8.75 -0.67
CA SER A 72 -1.60 -8.51 -0.80
C SER A 72 -1.95 -7.54 0.32
N SER A 73 -2.00 -6.25 0.01
CA SER A 73 -2.26 -5.25 1.04
C SER A 73 -3.69 -5.56 1.42
N CYS A 74 -3.88 -6.07 2.63
CA CYS A 74 -5.22 -6.33 3.12
C CYS A 74 -5.93 -4.98 3.10
N GLY A 75 -6.74 -4.76 2.07
CA GLY A 75 -7.46 -3.51 1.89
C GLY A 75 -8.50 -3.42 2.97
N GLU A 76 -8.36 -2.46 3.88
CA GLU A 76 -9.46 -2.07 4.76
C GLU A 76 -10.40 -1.17 3.94
N VAL A 77 -11.28 -1.77 3.15
CA VAL A 77 -12.36 -1.04 2.46
C VAL A 77 -13.63 -1.22 3.28
N ILE A 78 -13.86 -0.29 4.21
CA ILE A 78 -15.09 -0.21 5.00
C ILE A 78 -15.88 1.00 4.48
N ASP A 79 -16.73 0.77 3.47
CA ASP A 79 -17.67 1.77 2.99
C ASP A 79 -18.94 1.73 3.84
N LEU A 80 -19.08 2.72 4.72
CA LEU A 80 -20.27 2.87 5.55
C LEU A 80 -21.40 3.54 4.74
N PRO A 81 -22.65 3.10 4.91
CA PRO A 81 -23.81 3.61 4.18
C PRO A 81 -24.08 5.09 4.49
N GLU A 82 -24.62 5.82 3.51
CA GLU A 82 -24.95 7.25 3.63
C GLU A 82 -26.04 7.54 4.67
N GLY A 83 -26.92 6.56 4.94
CA GLY A 83 -27.99 6.66 5.94
C GLY A 83 -27.50 6.89 7.37
N ILE A 84 -26.24 6.57 7.65
CA ILE A 84 -25.58 6.85 8.93
C ILE A 84 -25.00 8.27 8.88
N THR A 85 -25.70 9.21 9.51
CA THR A 85 -25.29 10.62 9.52
C THR A 85 -24.58 11.04 10.81
N ASP A 86 -24.80 10.33 11.93
CA ASP A 86 -24.09 10.59 13.18
C ASP A 86 -22.65 10.02 13.12
N TRP A 87 -21.65 10.89 13.32
CA TRP A 87 -20.24 10.49 13.35
C TRP A 87 -19.93 9.47 14.44
N ARG A 88 -20.65 9.51 15.58
CA ARG A 88 -20.49 8.51 16.65
C ARG A 88 -20.98 7.16 16.19
N PHE A 89 -22.10 7.13 15.46
CA PHE A 89 -22.63 5.89 14.92
C PHE A 89 -21.70 5.32 13.84
N LYS A 90 -21.13 6.16 12.96
CA LYS A 90 -20.09 5.72 12.01
C LYS A 90 -18.92 5.03 12.73
N GLY A 91 -18.45 5.64 13.81
CA GLY A 91 -17.40 5.07 14.65
C GLY A 91 -17.79 3.72 15.25
N ALA A 92 -18.97 3.63 15.87
CA ALA A 92 -19.48 2.40 16.46
C ALA A 92 -19.65 1.29 15.41
N ALA A 93 -20.22 1.61 14.25
CA ALA A 93 -20.42 0.65 13.16
C ALA A 93 -19.10 0.08 12.63
N ARG A 94 -18.10 0.94 12.40
CA ARG A 94 -16.77 0.51 11.97
C ARG A 94 -16.11 -0.40 13.00
N GLN A 95 -16.16 -0.02 14.29
CA GLN A 95 -15.57 -0.81 15.35
C GLN A 95 -16.27 -2.16 15.51
N ALA A 96 -17.60 -2.17 15.49
CA ALA A 96 -18.38 -3.40 15.62
C ALA A 96 -18.07 -4.36 14.47
N TYR A 97 -17.95 -3.85 13.25
CA TYR A 97 -17.56 -4.64 12.09
C TYR A 97 -16.15 -5.23 12.21
N ILE A 98 -15.17 -4.43 12.64
CA ILE A 98 -13.79 -4.92 12.89
C ILE A 98 -13.79 -6.01 13.97
N THR A 99 -14.55 -5.83 15.04
CA THR A 99 -14.69 -6.83 16.11
C THR A 99 -15.31 -8.13 15.57
N ALA A 100 -16.33 -8.05 14.73
CA ALA A 100 -16.93 -9.24 14.10
C ALA A 100 -15.95 -9.96 13.18
N ALA A 101 -15.23 -9.21 12.35
CA ALA A 101 -14.23 -9.77 11.45
C ALA A 101 -13.10 -10.49 12.22
N LYS A 102 -12.61 -9.89 13.32
CA LYS A 102 -11.62 -10.51 14.21
C LYS A 102 -12.16 -11.78 14.86
N THR A 103 -13.44 -11.79 15.22
CA THR A 103 -14.09 -12.98 15.79
C THR A 103 -14.11 -14.12 14.78
N LYS A 104 -14.51 -13.87 13.52
CA LYS A 104 -14.45 -14.88 12.46
C LYS A 104 -13.03 -15.37 12.18
N ALA A 105 -12.05 -14.47 12.16
CA ALA A 105 -10.65 -14.85 11.99
C ALA A 105 -10.13 -15.74 13.13
N LEU A 106 -10.53 -15.45 14.38
CA LEU A 106 -10.23 -16.30 15.54
C LEU A 106 -10.90 -17.67 15.46
N GLU A 107 -12.15 -17.74 14.99
CA GLU A 107 -12.88 -19.00 14.79
C GLU A 107 -12.23 -19.87 13.71
N ALA A 108 -11.76 -19.25 12.63
CA ALA A 108 -11.07 -19.92 11.53
C ALA A 108 -9.60 -20.23 11.85
N GLY A 109 -8.99 -19.57 12.84
CA GLY A 109 -7.57 -19.70 13.16
C GLY A 109 -6.66 -19.27 12.01
N THR A 110 -7.09 -18.31 11.19
CA THR A 110 -6.41 -17.92 9.95
C THR A 110 -5.60 -16.63 10.10
N CYS A 111 -4.50 -16.56 9.35
CA CYS A 111 -3.68 -15.36 9.17
C CYS A 111 -4.01 -14.60 7.87
N ALA A 112 -5.11 -14.98 7.19
CA ALA A 112 -5.60 -14.32 5.99
C ALA A 112 -6.07 -12.88 6.28
N CYS A 113 -6.35 -12.13 5.22
CA CYS A 113 -6.84 -10.77 5.35
C CYS A 113 -8.18 -10.72 6.11
N LEU A 114 -8.26 -9.79 7.07
CA LEU A 114 -9.33 -9.73 8.06
C LEU A 114 -10.75 -9.64 7.46
N PHE A 115 -10.89 -8.97 6.32
CA PHE A 115 -12.16 -8.76 5.63
C PHE A 115 -12.33 -9.62 4.38
N ASP A 116 -11.40 -10.54 4.11
CA ASP A 116 -11.51 -11.41 2.93
C ASP A 116 -12.76 -12.31 3.04
N GLY A 117 -13.63 -12.24 2.05
CA GLY A 117 -14.90 -12.96 2.04
C GLY A 117 -15.93 -12.51 3.09
N PHE A 118 -15.70 -11.40 3.80
CA PHE A 118 -16.64 -10.85 4.78
C PHE A 118 -16.88 -9.38 4.50
N SER A 119 -18.12 -9.01 4.17
CA SER A 119 -18.50 -7.63 3.86
C SER A 119 -19.24 -6.96 5.02
N PHE A 120 -19.33 -5.63 4.99
CA PHE A 120 -20.10 -4.87 5.97
C PHE A 120 -21.60 -5.25 5.93
N ASP A 121 -22.15 -5.51 4.75
CA ASP A 121 -23.55 -5.94 4.59
C ASP A 121 -23.81 -7.34 5.18
N MET A 122 -22.86 -8.27 5.02
CA MET A 122 -22.92 -9.57 5.69
C MET A 122 -22.93 -9.40 7.20
N PHE A 123 -22.05 -8.53 7.73
CA PHE A 123 -22.02 -8.21 9.15
C PHE A 123 -23.35 -7.66 9.68
N THR A 124 -23.93 -6.66 9.02
CA THR A 124 -25.19 -6.05 9.48
C THR A 124 -26.36 -7.02 9.38
N SER A 125 -26.36 -7.86 8.34
CA SER A 125 -27.36 -8.92 8.18
C SER A 125 -27.23 -9.99 9.27
N GLU A 126 -26.01 -10.42 9.61
CA GLU A 126 -25.77 -11.41 10.67
C GLU A 126 -26.06 -10.87 12.07
N VAL A 127 -25.65 -9.63 12.39
CA VAL A 127 -25.74 -9.08 13.75
C VAL A 127 -27.06 -8.39 14.02
N LEU A 128 -27.63 -7.72 13.02
CA LEU A 128 -28.84 -6.91 13.19
C LEU A 128 -30.03 -7.39 12.34
N GLY A 129 -29.86 -8.40 11.49
CA GLY A 129 -30.92 -8.92 10.64
C GLY A 129 -31.39 -7.93 9.55
N LYS A 130 -30.57 -6.92 9.21
CA LYS A 130 -30.91 -5.89 8.21
C LYS A 130 -29.74 -5.59 7.27
N SER A 131 -30.07 -5.16 6.06
CA SER A 131 -29.07 -4.74 5.09
C SER A 131 -28.38 -3.46 5.57
N SER A 132 -27.11 -3.32 5.19
CA SER A 132 -26.30 -2.13 5.49
C SER A 132 -26.95 -0.85 4.95
N VAL A 133 -27.60 -0.89 3.78
CA VAL A 133 -28.24 0.30 3.18
C VAL A 133 -29.44 0.82 3.97
N ASP A 134 -30.05 -0.03 4.79
CA ASP A 134 -31.22 0.30 5.62
C ASP A 134 -30.83 0.82 7.00
N LEU A 135 -29.53 0.94 7.31
CA LEU A 135 -29.07 1.41 8.61
C LEU A 135 -29.38 2.88 8.84
N VAL A 136 -29.94 3.14 10.02
CA VAL A 136 -30.30 4.48 10.51
C VAL A 136 -29.71 4.72 11.89
N ASN A 137 -29.61 5.97 12.31
CA ASN A 137 -28.98 6.34 13.59
C ASN A 137 -29.60 5.65 14.82
N ASP A 138 -30.86 5.20 14.74
CA ASP A 138 -31.54 4.49 15.83
C ASP A 138 -30.94 3.09 16.08
N ASP A 139 -30.25 2.51 15.10
CA ASP A 139 -29.60 1.21 15.18
C ASP A 139 -28.30 1.24 16.00
N ARG A 140 -27.84 2.44 16.39
CA ARG A 140 -26.58 2.63 17.12
C ARG A 140 -26.50 1.80 18.40
N ALA A 141 -27.61 1.74 19.15
CA ALA A 141 -27.62 1.06 20.44
C ALA A 141 -27.33 -0.45 20.32
N GLU A 142 -27.75 -1.07 19.22
CA GLU A 142 -27.52 -2.50 18.96
C GLU A 142 -26.03 -2.78 18.69
N LEU A 143 -25.37 -1.93 17.90
CA LEU A 143 -23.93 -2.05 17.63
C LEU A 143 -23.08 -1.70 18.86
N GLU A 144 -23.50 -0.73 19.68
CA GLU A 144 -22.85 -0.44 20.95
C GLU A 144 -22.97 -1.61 21.95
N ALA A 145 -24.13 -2.27 21.98
CA ALA A 145 -24.33 -3.48 22.79
C ALA A 145 -23.43 -4.63 22.32
N TYR A 146 -23.33 -4.84 21.01
CA TYR A 146 -22.41 -5.81 20.41
C TYR A 146 -20.96 -5.55 20.83
N LEU A 147 -20.50 -4.29 20.70
CA LEU A 147 -19.15 -3.91 21.11
C LEU A 147 -18.89 -4.16 22.59
N LYS A 148 -19.82 -3.77 23.46
CA LYS A 148 -19.71 -3.99 24.90
C LYS A 148 -19.57 -5.47 25.26
N GLN A 149 -20.23 -6.35 24.50
CA GLN A 149 -20.19 -7.79 24.72
C GLN A 149 -18.90 -8.43 24.22
N HIS A 150 -18.43 -8.06 23.03
CA HIS A 150 -17.39 -8.83 22.31
C HIS A 150 -16.02 -8.17 22.29
N GLN A 151 -15.94 -6.84 22.30
CA GLN A 151 -14.72 -6.12 21.91
C GLN A 151 -13.50 -6.50 22.76
N ARG A 152 -13.64 -6.48 24.09
CA ARG A 152 -12.50 -6.67 25.01
C ARG A 152 -11.87 -8.06 24.89
N GLU A 153 -12.69 -9.10 24.84
CA GLU A 153 -12.20 -10.48 24.76
C GLU A 153 -11.62 -10.76 23.37
N THR A 154 -12.35 -10.36 22.30
CA THR A 154 -11.89 -10.53 20.92
C THR A 154 -10.56 -9.83 20.68
N GLU A 155 -10.38 -8.59 21.18
CA GLU A 155 -9.11 -7.88 21.02
C GLU A 155 -7.94 -8.59 21.71
N ALA A 156 -8.15 -9.10 22.92
CA ALA A 156 -7.10 -9.81 23.65
C ALA A 156 -6.65 -11.06 22.88
N ARG A 157 -7.62 -11.90 22.49
CA ARG A 157 -7.35 -13.16 21.76
C ARG A 157 -6.77 -12.90 20.37
N TYR A 158 -7.24 -11.88 19.66
CA TYR A 158 -6.75 -11.56 18.33
C TYR A 158 -5.29 -11.07 18.36
N ARG A 159 -4.85 -10.34 19.41
CA ARG A 159 -3.44 -9.99 19.58
C ARG A 159 -2.54 -11.21 19.75
N ASP A 160 -3.03 -12.24 20.43
CA ASP A 160 -2.30 -13.51 20.57
C ASP A 160 -2.17 -14.21 19.21
N LEU A 161 -3.26 -14.26 18.43
CA LEU A 161 -3.25 -14.79 17.05
C LEU A 161 -2.29 -13.99 16.15
N GLU A 162 -2.31 -12.66 16.20
CA GLU A 162 -1.39 -11.82 15.42
C GLU A 162 0.07 -12.13 15.74
N THR A 163 0.40 -12.43 17.00
CA THR A 163 1.76 -12.79 17.40
C THR A 163 2.20 -14.09 16.73
N VAL A 164 1.31 -15.09 16.68
CA VAL A 164 1.55 -16.36 15.97
C VAL A 164 1.71 -16.10 14.47
N CYS A 165 0.79 -15.37 13.86
CA CYS A 165 0.80 -15.08 12.41
C CYS A 165 2.05 -14.34 11.95
N ARG A 166 2.63 -13.47 12.78
CA ARG A 166 3.90 -12.77 12.47
C ARG A 166 5.14 -13.65 12.57
N SER A 167 5.03 -14.79 13.25
CA SER A 167 6.14 -15.73 13.46
C SER A 167 6.22 -16.86 12.42
N MET A 168 5.22 -16.96 11.55
CA MET A 168 5.13 -17.90 10.42
C MET A 168 5.72 -17.26 9.16
#